data_AF-A0A0R3TT80-F1
#
_entry.id   AF-A0A0R3TT80-F1
#
_cell.length_a   1.000
_cell.length_b   1.000
_cell.length_c   1.000
_cell.angle_alpha   90.00
_cell.angle_beta   90.00
_cell.angle_gamma   90.00
#
_symmetry.space_group_name_H-M   'P 1'
#
loop_
_entity.id
_entity.type
_entity.pdbx_description
1 polymer ?
#
loop_
_entity_poly.entity_id
_entity_poly.type
_entity_poly.pdbx_seq_one_letter_code
_entity_poly.pdbx_strand_id
1 'polypeptide(L)'
;MKEFYQCQKDFKKQNTEQILALSKAASEIKYRIREDERPSEHRVNELCNKIRPFIISIWTNLRNGFLYQDPLGCGNMSCKKFRNVCVAFDTPLSEEELMELARGLDIKNEGFVNYVNFLKRFSDGHVPPKVCQKFDTVHHQVRNKKDGSEIGIREVMDSIRQICLKEHKTMLAGFRAIADPKHPEFFTEEDLGKFLRKHGFDLSADDIYHIRTTYDTRRRGCVSYSDFLQQTMDVTKPAE
;
A
#
# COMPACT_ATOMS: atom_id res chain seq x y z
N MET A 1 -60.00 8.86 10.65
CA MET A 1 -58.65 9.51 10.72
C MET A 1 -57.51 8.53 11.00
N LYS A 2 -57.57 7.66 12.02
CA LYS A 2 -56.48 6.70 12.32
C LYS A 2 -56.11 5.77 11.15
N GLU A 3 -57.10 5.29 10.41
CA GLU A 3 -56.89 4.41 9.24
C GLU A 3 -56.17 5.10 8.07
N PHE A 4 -56.43 6.40 7.84
CA PHE A 4 -55.76 7.18 6.80
C PHE A 4 -54.27 7.38 7.11
N TYR A 5 -53.94 7.68 8.37
CA TYR A 5 -52.55 7.78 8.82
C TYR A 5 -51.81 6.45 8.74
N GLN A 6 -52.49 5.34 9.05
CA GLN A 6 -51.92 4.00 8.92
C GLN A 6 -51.64 3.67 7.45
N CYS A 7 -52.60 3.93 6.56
CA CYS A 7 -52.43 3.77 5.11
C CYS A 7 -51.25 4.59 4.55
N GLN A 8 -51.09 5.86 4.94
CA GLN A 8 -49.93 6.67 4.54
C GLN A 8 -48.60 6.09 5.03
N LYS A 9 -48.57 5.53 6.24
CA LYS A 9 -47.37 4.93 6.82
C LYS A 9 -46.97 3.66 6.08
N ASP A 10 -47.94 2.82 5.76
CA ASP A 10 -47.74 1.57 5.02
C ASP A 10 -47.29 1.84 3.58
N PHE A 11 -47.89 2.84 2.92
CA PHE A 11 -47.46 3.29 1.58
C PHE A 11 -46.02 3.81 1.58
N LYS A 12 -45.64 4.64 2.56
CA LYS A 12 -44.25 5.10 2.70
C LYS A 12 -43.31 3.93 2.92
N LYS A 13 -43.64 3.00 3.82
CA LYS A 13 -42.80 1.83 4.11
C LYS A 13 -42.59 0.99 2.85
N GLN A 14 -43.66 0.64 2.13
CA GLN A 14 -43.58 -0.12 0.88
C GLN A 14 -42.75 0.60 -0.18
N ASN A 15 -42.93 1.90 -0.36
CA ASN A 15 -42.11 2.67 -1.32
C ASN A 15 -40.63 2.66 -0.92
N THR A 16 -40.33 2.76 0.37
CA THR A 16 -38.94 2.75 0.87
C THR A 16 -38.29 1.37 0.65
N GLU A 17 -39.04 0.29 0.91
CA GLU A 17 -38.60 -1.09 0.66
C GLU A 17 -38.37 -1.33 -0.84
N GLN A 18 -39.26 -0.83 -1.71
CA GLN A 18 -39.11 -0.92 -3.16
C GLN A 18 -37.87 -0.17 -3.66
N ILE A 19 -37.64 1.06 -3.19
CA ILE A 19 -36.44 1.83 -3.53
C ILE A 19 -35.18 1.10 -3.08
N LEU A 20 -35.17 0.56 -1.86
CA LEU A 20 -34.03 -0.20 -1.36
C LEU A 20 -33.79 -1.47 -2.19
N ALA A 21 -34.85 -2.21 -2.51
CA ALA A 21 -34.78 -3.40 -3.36
C ALA A 21 -34.25 -3.06 -4.77
N LEU A 22 -34.74 -1.98 -5.39
CA LEU A 22 -34.24 -1.49 -6.67
C LEU A 22 -32.77 -1.09 -6.60
N SER A 23 -32.34 -0.41 -5.54
CA SER A 23 -30.93 -0.03 -5.35
C SER A 23 -30.03 -1.25 -5.17
N LYS A 24 -30.52 -2.28 -4.48
CA LYS A 24 -29.82 -3.55 -4.27
C LYS A 24 -29.73 -4.34 -5.58
N ALA A 25 -30.82 -4.46 -6.33
CA ALA A 25 -30.85 -5.10 -7.64
C ALA A 25 -29.94 -4.38 -8.66
N ALA A 26 -29.96 -3.04 -8.69
CA ALA A 26 -29.06 -2.26 -9.54
C ALA A 26 -27.58 -2.47 -9.16
N SER A 27 -27.28 -2.59 -7.85
CA SER A 27 -25.94 -2.92 -7.38
C SER A 27 -25.54 -4.33 -7.80
N GLU A 28 -26.42 -5.33 -7.64
CA GLU A 28 -26.18 -6.72 -8.06
C GLU A 28 -25.95 -6.85 -9.57
N ILE A 29 -26.75 -6.17 -10.40
CA ILE A 29 -26.56 -6.11 -11.85
C ILE A 29 -25.21 -5.48 -12.19
N LYS A 30 -24.86 -4.36 -11.53
CA LYS A 30 -23.57 -3.70 -11.69
C LYS A 30 -22.40 -4.61 -11.29
N TYR A 31 -22.53 -5.42 -10.24
CA TYR A 31 -21.50 -6.37 -9.83
C TYR A 31 -21.36 -7.53 -10.81
N ARG A 32 -22.47 -8.09 -11.32
CA ARG A 32 -22.45 -9.15 -12.34
C ARG A 32 -21.82 -8.70 -13.65
N ILE A 33 -22.18 -7.51 -14.15
CA ILE A 33 -21.55 -6.93 -15.35
C ILE A 33 -20.03 -6.74 -15.15
N ARG A 34 -19.59 -6.40 -13.93
CA ARG A 34 -18.16 -6.25 -13.61
C ARG A 34 -17.40 -7.58 -13.56
N GLU A 35 -18.04 -8.67 -13.15
CA GLU A 35 -17.40 -10.00 -13.13
C GLU A 35 -17.15 -10.52 -14.55
N ASP A 36 -18.09 -10.32 -15.48
CA ASP A 36 -17.96 -10.75 -16.88
C ASP A 36 -16.99 -9.86 -17.70
N GLU A 37 -16.70 -8.63 -17.25
CA GLU A 37 -15.77 -7.69 -17.92
C GLU A 37 -14.33 -7.70 -17.34
N ARG A 38 -14.03 -8.54 -16.34
CA ARG A 38 -12.69 -8.56 -15.75
C ARG A 38 -11.69 -9.15 -16.76
N PRO A 39 -10.63 -8.41 -17.15
CA PRO A 39 -9.63 -8.95 -18.05
C PRO A 39 -8.92 -10.16 -17.42
N SER A 40 -8.55 -11.13 -18.27
CA SER A 40 -7.79 -12.29 -17.84
C SER A 40 -6.41 -11.87 -17.28
N GLU A 41 -5.84 -12.68 -16.40
CA GLU A 41 -4.49 -12.43 -15.87
C GLU A 41 -3.46 -12.35 -17.01
N HIS A 42 -3.65 -13.14 -18.07
CA HIS A 42 -2.85 -13.04 -19.30
C HIS A 42 -2.88 -11.64 -19.89
N ARG A 43 -4.08 -11.06 -20.06
CA ARG A 43 -4.24 -9.70 -20.60
C ARG A 43 -3.58 -8.64 -19.71
N VAL A 44 -3.70 -8.78 -18.39
CA VAL A 44 -3.01 -7.90 -17.42
C VAL A 44 -1.50 -7.98 -17.58
N ASN A 45 -0.95 -9.18 -17.76
CA ASN A 45 0.49 -9.38 -17.96
C ASN A 45 0.96 -8.83 -19.31
N GLU A 46 0.18 -8.95 -20.38
CA GLU A 46 0.48 -8.33 -21.67
C GLU A 46 0.59 -6.80 -21.55
N LEU A 47 -0.38 -6.16 -20.87
CA LEU A 47 -0.36 -4.72 -20.63
C LEU A 47 0.83 -4.30 -19.76
N CYS A 48 1.14 -5.06 -18.71
CA CYS A 48 2.33 -4.83 -17.88
C CYS A 48 3.62 -4.94 -18.71
N ASN A 49 3.73 -5.94 -19.57
CA ASN A 49 4.91 -6.14 -20.42
C ASN A 49 5.08 -5.00 -21.44
N LYS A 50 3.97 -4.50 -22.02
CA LYS A 50 3.98 -3.36 -22.94
C LYS A 50 4.57 -2.10 -22.30
N ILE A 51 4.25 -1.83 -21.04
CA ILE A 51 4.74 -0.62 -20.33
C ILE A 51 6.04 -0.84 -19.56
N ARG A 52 6.50 -2.09 -19.41
CA ARG A 52 7.67 -2.47 -18.60
C ARG A 52 8.90 -1.57 -18.81
N PRO A 53 9.43 -1.38 -20.04
CA PRO A 53 10.64 -0.57 -20.22
C PRO A 53 10.42 0.89 -19.80
N PHE A 54 9.23 1.43 -20.03
CA PHE A 54 8.87 2.78 -19.63
C PHE A 54 8.77 2.92 -18.11
N ILE A 55 8.09 2.00 -17.44
CA ILE A 55 7.93 2.01 -15.99
C ILE A 55 9.28 1.89 -15.27
N ILE A 56 10.21 1.08 -15.81
CA ILE A 56 11.57 0.95 -15.26
C ILE A 56 12.32 2.29 -15.35
N SER A 57 12.23 2.98 -16.49
CA SER A 57 12.94 4.26 -16.69
C SER A 57 12.44 5.39 -15.79
N ILE A 58 11.13 5.42 -15.47
CA ILE A 58 10.53 6.43 -14.59
C ILE A 58 10.24 5.95 -13.17
N TRP A 59 10.80 4.80 -12.75
CA TRP A 59 10.43 4.06 -11.54
C TRP A 59 10.25 4.94 -10.30
N THR A 60 11.28 5.70 -9.95
CA THR A 60 11.30 6.55 -8.74
C THR A 60 10.20 7.61 -8.78
N ASN A 61 9.99 8.22 -9.94
CA ASN A 61 9.01 9.29 -10.12
C ASN A 61 7.58 8.74 -10.05
N LEU A 62 7.31 7.65 -10.76
CA LEU A 62 6.01 7.00 -10.74
C LEU A 62 5.63 6.53 -9.33
N ARG A 63 6.58 5.87 -8.66
CA ARG A 63 6.42 5.43 -7.27
C ARG A 63 6.07 6.60 -6.34
N ASN A 64 6.82 7.70 -6.42
CA ASN A 64 6.55 8.89 -5.62
C ASN A 64 5.18 9.50 -5.96
N GLY A 65 4.76 9.43 -7.22
CA GLY A 65 3.41 9.82 -7.66
C GLY A 65 2.31 9.01 -7.00
N PHE A 66 2.48 7.69 -6.87
CA PHE A 66 1.52 6.85 -6.12
C PHE A 66 1.49 7.20 -4.63
N LEU A 67 2.65 7.40 -3.99
CA LEU A 67 2.72 7.78 -2.58
C LEU A 67 2.06 9.13 -2.32
N TYR A 68 2.23 10.10 -3.23
CA TYR A 68 1.57 11.39 -3.14
C TYR A 68 0.03 11.28 -3.15
N GLN A 69 -0.52 10.29 -3.86
CA GLN A 69 -1.96 10.01 -3.88
C GLN A 69 -2.46 9.19 -2.67
N ASP A 70 -1.55 8.64 -1.86
CA ASP A 70 -1.79 7.80 -0.70
C ASP A 70 -1.11 8.34 0.58
N PRO A 71 -1.51 9.52 1.07
CA PRO A 71 -0.90 10.14 2.26
C PRO A 71 -1.17 9.37 3.57
N LEU A 72 -2.03 8.35 3.56
CA LEU A 72 -2.26 7.48 4.72
C LEU A 72 -1.43 6.19 4.66
N GLY A 73 -0.84 5.89 3.50
CA GLY A 73 -0.10 4.66 3.23
C GLY A 73 -0.96 3.41 3.29
N CYS A 74 -2.18 3.44 2.77
CA CYS A 74 -3.05 2.27 2.73
C CYS A 74 -2.54 1.19 1.74
N GLY A 75 -1.67 1.56 0.78
CA GLY A 75 -1.20 0.67 -0.27
C GLY A 75 -2.25 0.38 -1.36
N ASN A 76 -3.44 0.99 -1.25
CA ASN A 76 -4.56 0.82 -2.16
C ASN A 76 -5.11 2.20 -2.57
N MET A 77 -5.55 2.32 -3.81
CA MET A 77 -6.22 3.52 -4.31
C MET A 77 -7.33 3.16 -5.28
N SER A 78 -8.30 4.05 -5.49
CA SER A 78 -9.38 3.77 -6.43
C SER A 78 -8.86 3.60 -7.86
N CYS A 79 -9.53 2.79 -8.68
CA CYS A 79 -9.16 2.60 -10.09
C CYS A 79 -9.04 3.95 -10.83
N LYS A 80 -9.89 4.93 -10.50
CA LYS A 80 -9.82 6.28 -11.05
C LYS A 80 -8.51 6.98 -10.69
N LYS A 81 -8.11 6.96 -9.41
CA LYS A 81 -6.85 7.57 -8.96
C LYS A 81 -5.64 6.90 -9.61
N PHE A 82 -5.64 5.57 -9.68
CA PHE A 82 -4.59 4.80 -10.34
C PHE A 82 -4.40 5.24 -11.80
N ARG A 83 -5.49 5.30 -12.59
CA ARG A 83 -5.44 5.76 -13.97
C ARG A 83 -4.96 7.20 -14.10
N ASN A 84 -5.43 8.11 -13.24
CA ASN A 84 -4.99 9.50 -13.24
C ASN A 84 -3.47 9.62 -13.03
N VAL A 85 -2.88 8.78 -12.18
CA VAL A 85 -1.41 8.73 -12.02
C VAL A 85 -0.76 8.25 -13.32
N CYS A 86 -1.22 7.13 -13.89
CA CYS A 86 -0.66 6.61 -15.14
C CYS A 86 -0.71 7.63 -16.30
N VAL A 87 -1.83 8.36 -16.43
CA VAL A 87 -2.00 9.44 -17.42
C VAL A 87 -1.07 10.61 -17.13
N ALA A 88 -0.93 11.03 -15.86
CA ALA A 88 -0.05 12.15 -15.49
C ALA A 88 1.45 11.85 -15.73
N PHE A 89 1.83 10.58 -15.81
CA PHE A 89 3.18 10.13 -16.16
C PHE A 89 3.31 9.70 -17.63
N ASP A 90 2.33 10.03 -18.48
CA ASP A 90 2.33 9.70 -19.91
C ASP A 90 2.61 8.22 -20.22
N THR A 91 2.02 7.33 -19.42
CA THR A 91 2.18 5.88 -19.60
C THR A 91 1.68 5.48 -21.00
N PRO A 92 2.43 4.69 -21.78
CA PRO A 92 2.11 4.39 -23.18
C PRO A 92 0.99 3.32 -23.33
N LEU A 93 -0.19 3.63 -22.79
CA LEU A 93 -1.42 2.85 -22.88
C LEU A 93 -2.58 3.75 -23.31
N SER A 94 -3.51 3.20 -24.10
CA SER A 94 -4.76 3.91 -24.38
C SER A 94 -5.62 4.02 -23.11
N GLU A 95 -6.62 4.90 -23.13
CA GLU A 95 -7.58 5.00 -22.03
C GLU A 95 -8.28 3.67 -21.75
N GLU A 96 -8.67 2.94 -22.80
CA GLU A 96 -9.29 1.62 -22.71
C GLU A 96 -8.33 0.60 -22.08
N GLU A 97 -7.07 0.57 -22.52
CA GLU A 97 -6.04 -0.30 -21.94
C GLU A 97 -5.78 0.03 -20.46
N LEU A 98 -5.80 1.31 -20.08
CA LEU A 98 -5.71 1.72 -18.68
C LEU A 98 -6.95 1.31 -17.88
N MET A 99 -8.14 1.34 -18.48
CA MET A 99 -9.35 0.84 -17.85
C MET A 99 -9.26 -0.67 -17.62
N GLU A 100 -8.83 -1.43 -18.63
CA GLU A 100 -8.61 -2.87 -18.54
C GLU A 100 -7.58 -3.19 -17.45
N LEU A 101 -6.41 -2.53 -17.47
CA LEU A 101 -5.37 -2.72 -16.47
C LEU A 101 -5.90 -2.47 -15.05
N ALA A 102 -6.58 -1.34 -14.83
CA ALA A 102 -7.12 -1.00 -13.52
C ALA A 102 -8.18 -2.02 -13.04
N ARG A 103 -9.02 -2.54 -13.94
CA ARG A 103 -10.01 -3.59 -13.61
C ARG A 103 -9.32 -4.94 -13.31
N GLY A 104 -8.32 -5.31 -14.09
CA GLY A 104 -7.58 -6.55 -13.88
C GLY A 104 -6.81 -6.57 -12.55
N LEU A 105 -6.31 -5.40 -12.13
CA LEU A 105 -5.63 -5.21 -10.84
C LEU A 105 -6.59 -5.11 -9.63
N ASP A 106 -7.88 -4.86 -9.85
CA ASP A 106 -8.92 -4.84 -8.81
C ASP A 106 -9.34 -6.27 -8.47
N ILE A 107 -8.47 -6.98 -7.74
CA ILE A 107 -8.64 -8.42 -7.47
C ILE A 107 -9.94 -8.72 -6.72
N LYS A 108 -10.38 -7.81 -5.86
CA LYS A 108 -11.58 -7.96 -5.02
C LYS A 108 -12.85 -7.39 -5.67
N ASN A 109 -12.75 -6.76 -6.84
CA ASN A 109 -13.85 -6.07 -7.52
C ASN A 109 -14.52 -4.98 -6.65
N GLU A 110 -13.74 -4.35 -5.77
CA GLU A 110 -14.20 -3.30 -4.84
C GLU A 110 -14.01 -1.90 -5.42
N GLY A 111 -13.42 -1.78 -6.61
CA GLY A 111 -13.03 -0.53 -7.26
C GLY A 111 -11.67 -0.01 -6.81
N PHE A 112 -10.84 -0.85 -6.19
CA PHE A 112 -9.54 -0.46 -5.63
C PHE A 112 -8.39 -1.29 -6.23
N VAL A 113 -7.31 -0.61 -6.56
CA VAL A 113 -6.05 -1.18 -7.05
C VAL A 113 -5.01 -1.13 -5.93
N ASN A 114 -4.37 -2.27 -5.67
CA ASN A 114 -3.17 -2.31 -4.85
C ASN A 114 -1.95 -1.92 -5.68
N TYR A 115 -1.55 -0.65 -5.61
CA TYR A 115 -0.44 -0.13 -6.42
C TYR A 115 0.91 -0.74 -6.03
N VAL A 116 1.06 -1.19 -4.77
CA VAL A 116 2.28 -1.87 -4.32
C VAL A 116 2.45 -3.20 -5.05
N ASN A 117 1.37 -3.98 -5.18
CA ASN A 117 1.37 -5.22 -5.96
C ASN A 117 1.57 -4.95 -7.44
N PHE A 118 1.01 -3.87 -7.99
CA PHE A 118 1.29 -3.44 -9.36
C PHE A 118 2.80 -3.17 -9.56
N LEU A 119 3.43 -2.37 -8.70
CA LEU A 119 4.88 -2.11 -8.77
C LEU A 119 5.68 -3.40 -8.63
N LYS A 120 5.27 -4.33 -7.75
CA LYS A 120 5.96 -5.61 -7.54
C LYS A 120 6.11 -6.43 -8.83
N ARG A 121 5.11 -6.42 -9.72
CA ARG A 121 5.13 -7.14 -11.01
C ARG A 121 6.31 -6.74 -11.92
N PHE A 122 6.86 -5.55 -11.72
CA PHE A 122 8.03 -5.07 -12.45
C PHE A 122 9.33 -5.40 -11.71
N SER A 123 9.29 -5.52 -10.38
CA SER A 123 10.44 -5.85 -9.52
C SER A 123 10.77 -7.34 -9.42
N ASP A 124 9.84 -8.23 -9.83
CA ASP A 124 10.00 -9.68 -9.69
C ASP A 124 11.28 -10.19 -10.35
N GLY A 125 12.08 -10.94 -9.57
CA GLY A 125 13.33 -11.55 -10.00
C GLY A 125 14.57 -10.66 -9.90
N HIS A 126 14.45 -9.39 -9.49
CA HIS A 126 15.61 -8.51 -9.33
C HIS A 126 16.01 -8.31 -7.87
N VAL A 127 17.24 -8.73 -7.56
CA VAL A 127 17.96 -8.36 -6.34
C VAL A 127 19.07 -7.39 -6.77
N PRO A 128 19.10 -6.14 -6.27
CA PRO A 128 20.16 -5.20 -6.58
C PRO A 128 21.52 -5.84 -6.26
N PRO A 129 22.53 -5.68 -7.13
CA PRO A 129 23.85 -6.23 -6.86
C PRO A 129 24.42 -5.62 -5.57
N LYS A 130 25.13 -6.46 -4.79
CA LYS A 130 25.82 -6.05 -3.56
C LYS A 130 26.71 -4.85 -3.83
N VAL A 131 26.34 -3.68 -3.32
CA VAL A 131 27.16 -2.48 -3.46
C VAL A 131 28.10 -2.44 -2.26
N CYS A 132 29.42 -2.54 -2.51
CA CYS A 132 30.45 -2.35 -1.49
C CYS A 132 30.50 -0.88 -1.04
N GLN A 133 29.52 -0.45 -0.25
CA GLN A 133 29.61 0.76 0.57
C GLN A 133 29.34 0.42 2.04
N LYS A 134 29.82 1.30 2.94
CA LYS A 134 29.65 1.16 4.39
C LYS A 134 28.15 1.11 4.71
N PHE A 135 27.69 -0.06 5.16
CA PHE A 135 26.30 -0.44 5.43
C PHE A 135 25.46 -0.72 4.15
N ASP A 136 25.23 -2.01 3.91
CA ASP A 136 24.35 -2.50 2.86
C ASP A 136 23.01 -2.92 3.49
N THR A 137 21.99 -2.08 3.31
CA THR A 137 20.62 -2.29 3.83
C THR A 137 19.98 -3.60 3.36
N VAL A 138 20.43 -4.12 2.21
CA VAL A 138 19.87 -5.33 1.58
C VAL A 138 20.50 -6.59 2.19
N HIS A 139 21.75 -6.51 2.65
CA HIS A 139 22.51 -7.67 3.13
C HIS A 139 22.85 -7.64 4.62
N HIS A 140 22.62 -6.53 5.32
CA HIS A 140 22.85 -6.47 6.76
C HIS A 140 21.80 -7.30 7.50
N GLN A 141 22.30 -8.23 8.32
CA GLN A 141 21.49 -9.08 9.18
C GLN A 141 21.58 -8.56 10.61
N VAL A 142 20.43 -8.52 11.27
CA VAL A 142 20.32 -8.22 12.69
C VAL A 142 20.04 -9.51 13.45
N ARG A 143 20.57 -9.61 14.68
CA ARG A 143 20.34 -10.77 15.53
C ARG A 143 19.22 -10.48 16.52
N ASN A 144 18.15 -11.26 16.47
CA ASN A 144 17.11 -11.21 17.48
C ASN A 144 17.60 -11.93 18.75
N LYS A 145 17.78 -11.19 19.84
CA LYS A 145 18.25 -11.72 21.13
C LYS A 145 17.22 -12.64 21.80
N LYS A 146 15.96 -12.56 21.39
CA LYS A 146 14.87 -13.36 21.99
C LYS A 146 14.92 -14.83 21.58
N ASP A 147 15.20 -15.12 20.32
CA ASP A 147 15.18 -16.47 19.73
C ASP A 147 16.50 -16.87 19.04
N GLY A 148 17.46 -15.94 18.95
CA GLY A 148 18.76 -16.15 18.31
C GLY A 148 18.71 -16.10 16.78
N SER A 149 17.57 -15.77 16.17
CA SER A 149 17.42 -15.71 14.72
C SER A 149 18.21 -14.55 14.10
N GLU A 150 18.73 -14.77 12.90
CA GLU A 150 19.35 -13.72 12.08
C GLU A 150 18.34 -13.33 11.00
N ILE A 151 18.01 -12.03 10.95
CA ILE A 151 16.93 -11.49 10.12
C ILE A 151 17.52 -10.34 9.31
N GLY A 152 17.24 -10.27 8.01
CA GLY A 152 17.65 -9.14 7.19
C GLY A 152 16.92 -7.86 7.62
N ILE A 153 17.60 -6.70 7.59
CA ILE A 153 16.93 -5.41 7.89
C ILE A 153 15.67 -5.23 7.06
N ARG A 154 15.71 -5.61 5.78
CA ARG A 154 14.55 -5.52 4.90
C ARG A 154 13.36 -6.35 5.39
N GLU A 155 13.60 -7.53 5.93
CA GLU A 155 12.55 -8.39 6.49
C GLU A 155 11.96 -7.78 7.78
N VAL A 156 12.77 -7.10 8.58
CA VAL A 156 12.30 -6.32 9.73
C VAL A 156 11.40 -5.17 9.26
N MET A 157 11.81 -4.43 8.23
CA MET A 157 11.02 -3.33 7.63
C MET A 157 9.69 -3.83 7.06
N ASP A 158 9.71 -4.97 6.36
CA ASP A 158 8.50 -5.62 5.86
C ASP A 158 7.60 -6.06 7.03
N SER A 159 8.18 -6.56 8.12
CA SER A 159 7.44 -6.91 9.34
C SER A 159 6.78 -5.67 9.98
N ILE A 160 7.50 -4.55 10.08
CA ILE A 160 6.94 -3.26 10.53
C ILE A 160 5.75 -2.86 9.65
N ARG A 161 5.88 -2.96 8.32
CA ARG A 161 4.78 -2.69 7.38
C ARG A 161 3.57 -3.57 7.69
N GLN A 162 3.78 -4.88 7.81
CA GLN A 162 2.70 -5.84 8.06
C GLN A 162 1.99 -5.58 9.38
N ILE A 163 2.75 -5.28 10.45
CA ILE A 163 2.17 -4.92 11.76
C ILE A 163 1.30 -3.67 11.62
N CYS A 164 1.81 -2.62 10.98
CA CYS A 164 1.07 -1.38 10.77
C CYS A 164 -0.24 -1.61 10.02
N LEU A 165 -0.21 -2.37 8.92
CA LEU A 165 -1.41 -2.63 8.11
C LEU A 165 -2.39 -3.58 8.79
N LYS A 166 -1.90 -4.60 9.52
CA LYS A 166 -2.74 -5.60 10.17
C LYS A 166 -3.42 -5.06 11.44
N GLU A 167 -2.67 -4.36 12.28
CA GLU A 167 -3.16 -3.89 13.58
C GLU A 167 -3.77 -2.48 13.50
N HIS A 168 -3.24 -1.61 12.64
CA HIS A 168 -3.62 -0.20 12.59
C HIS A 168 -4.28 0.23 11.27
N LYS A 169 -4.44 -0.68 10.30
CA LYS A 169 -5.09 -0.49 8.99
C LYS A 169 -4.38 0.46 8.01
N THR A 170 -3.60 1.42 8.52
CA THR A 170 -2.90 2.43 7.73
C THR A 170 -1.49 2.64 8.27
N MET A 171 -0.56 3.04 7.41
CA MET A 171 0.80 3.36 7.84
C MET A 171 0.85 4.58 8.75
N LEU A 172 -0.05 5.56 8.58
CA LEU A 172 -0.13 6.72 9.48
C LEU A 172 -0.51 6.32 10.91
N ALA A 173 -1.51 5.45 11.06
CA ALA A 173 -1.92 4.97 12.39
C ALA A 173 -0.83 4.08 13.01
N GLY A 174 -0.17 3.24 12.21
CA GLY A 174 0.99 2.46 12.66
C GLY A 174 2.16 3.33 13.10
N PHE A 175 2.49 4.37 12.34
CA PHE A 175 3.51 5.36 12.70
C PHE A 175 3.22 6.00 14.06
N ARG A 176 1.96 6.41 14.30
CA ARG A 176 1.53 6.98 15.58
C ARG A 176 1.55 5.99 16.74
N ALA A 177 1.52 4.68 16.46
CA ALA A 177 1.68 3.65 17.47
C ALA A 177 3.16 3.40 17.84
N ILE A 178 4.09 3.79 16.97
CA ILE A 178 5.53 3.80 17.24
C ILE A 178 5.90 5.07 18.00
N ALA A 179 5.47 6.24 17.49
CA ALA A 179 5.82 7.54 18.05
C ALA A 179 5.32 7.75 19.50
N ASP A 180 6.08 8.52 20.28
CA ASP A 180 5.66 8.93 21.61
C ASP A 180 4.40 9.81 21.51
N PRO A 181 3.35 9.57 22.33
CA PRO A 181 2.15 10.41 22.35
C PRO A 181 2.41 11.92 22.55
N LYS A 182 3.52 12.29 23.18
CA LYS A 182 3.95 13.69 23.37
C LYS A 182 4.54 14.31 22.10
N HIS A 183 5.13 13.49 21.23
CA HIS A 183 5.79 13.90 20.00
C HIS A 183 5.30 13.07 18.81
N PRO A 184 4.02 13.18 18.42
CA PRO A 184 3.42 12.34 17.38
C PRO A 184 3.94 12.64 15.96
N GLU A 185 4.77 13.67 15.78
CA GLU A 185 5.33 14.10 14.51
C GLU A 185 6.59 13.31 14.06
N PHE A 186 7.32 12.69 15.00
CA PHE A 186 8.49 11.86 14.72
C PHE A 186 8.59 10.71 15.74
N PHE A 187 9.37 9.68 15.41
CA PHE A 187 9.80 8.70 16.40
C PHE A 187 11.33 8.62 16.47
N THR A 188 11.83 8.26 17.66
CA THR A 188 13.25 8.10 17.96
C THR A 188 13.68 6.64 17.91
N GLU A 189 14.98 6.38 18.11
CA GLU A 189 15.52 5.03 18.23
C GLU A 189 14.89 4.27 19.42
N GLU A 190 14.65 4.96 20.53
CA GLU A 190 14.04 4.38 21.73
C GLU A 190 12.59 3.94 21.45
N ASP A 191 11.83 4.76 20.75
CA ASP A 191 10.45 4.49 20.36
C ASP A 191 10.35 3.28 19.43
N LEU A 192 11.22 3.24 18.42
CA LEU A 192 11.32 2.13 17.48
C LEU A 192 11.71 0.83 18.20
N GLY A 193 12.68 0.89 19.12
CA GLY A 193 13.10 -0.25 19.93
C GLY A 193 11.99 -0.80 20.82
N LYS A 194 11.23 0.08 21.50
CA LYS A 194 10.05 -0.31 22.30
C LYS A 194 9.00 -1.01 21.45
N PHE A 195 8.69 -0.45 20.28
CA PHE A 195 7.74 -1.04 19.34
C PHE A 195 8.19 -2.42 18.87
N LEU A 196 9.43 -2.54 18.36
CA LEU A 196 9.99 -3.81 17.88
C LEU A 196 10.00 -4.89 18.97
N ARG A 197 10.41 -4.53 20.19
CA ARG A 197 10.42 -5.46 21.34
C ARG A 197 9.01 -5.95 21.68
N LYS A 198 8.01 -5.06 21.66
CA LYS A 198 6.61 -5.43 21.88
C LYS A 198 6.11 -6.46 20.85
N HIS A 199 6.60 -6.38 19.62
CA HIS A 199 6.26 -7.31 18.53
C HIS A 199 7.23 -8.50 18.40
N GLY A 200 8.12 -8.72 19.37
CA GLY A 200 8.95 -9.92 19.46
C GLY A 200 10.35 -9.81 18.86
N PHE A 201 10.76 -8.62 18.42
CA PHE A 201 12.11 -8.34 17.94
C PHE A 201 12.92 -7.67 19.05
N ASP A 202 13.73 -8.44 19.78
CA ASP A 202 14.64 -7.88 20.78
C ASP A 202 16.02 -7.66 20.15
N LEU A 203 16.22 -6.46 19.58
CA LEU A 203 17.44 -6.11 18.85
C LEU A 203 18.41 -5.31 19.72
N SER A 204 19.70 -5.27 19.35
CA SER A 204 20.67 -4.39 20.02
C SER A 204 20.44 -2.92 19.68
N ALA A 205 20.98 -2.00 20.50
CA ALA A 205 20.90 -0.57 20.20
C ALA A 205 21.55 -0.25 18.84
N ASP A 206 22.68 -0.88 18.52
CA ASP A 206 23.36 -0.72 17.23
C ASP A 206 22.49 -1.19 16.06
N ASP A 207 21.78 -2.32 16.20
CA ASP A 207 20.84 -2.81 15.18
C ASP A 207 19.66 -1.85 14.98
N ILE A 208 19.11 -1.30 16.07
CA ILE A 208 17.99 -0.34 16.00
C ILE A 208 18.49 0.97 15.38
N TYR A 209 19.70 1.41 15.71
CA TYR A 209 20.37 2.55 15.07
C TYR A 209 20.48 2.33 13.55
N HIS A 210 20.91 1.14 13.13
CA HIS A 210 21.01 0.78 11.72
C HIS A 210 19.65 0.82 11.03
N ILE A 211 18.60 0.24 11.64
CA ILE A 211 17.23 0.28 11.12
C ILE A 211 16.73 1.73 11.01
N ARG A 212 16.89 2.55 12.06
CA ARG A 212 16.50 3.97 12.03
C ARG A 212 17.22 4.74 10.92
N THR A 213 18.50 4.45 10.70
CA THR A 213 19.30 5.11 9.65
C THR A 213 18.81 4.78 8.25
N THR A 214 18.12 3.65 8.05
CA THR A 214 17.44 3.34 6.77
C THR A 214 16.27 4.29 6.50
N TYR A 215 15.55 4.68 7.55
CA TYR A 215 14.45 5.62 7.49
C TYR A 215 14.94 7.06 7.36
N ASP A 216 15.84 7.47 8.26
CA ASP A 216 16.32 8.85 8.39
C ASP A 216 17.40 9.19 7.35
N THR A 217 16.99 9.28 6.09
CA THR A 217 17.85 9.63 4.96
C THR A 217 18.54 11.00 5.13
N ARG A 218 17.94 11.90 5.92
CA ARG A 218 18.48 13.25 6.19
C ARG A 218 19.34 13.32 7.47
N ARG A 219 19.55 12.19 8.16
CA ARG A 219 20.40 12.09 9.37
C ARG A 219 20.06 13.09 10.47
N ARG A 220 18.77 13.32 10.72
CA ARG A 220 18.29 14.21 11.78
C ARG A 220 18.29 13.56 13.16
N GLY A 221 18.48 12.24 13.25
CA GLY A 221 18.39 11.45 14.48
C GLY A 221 16.96 11.03 14.83
N CYS A 222 15.96 11.44 14.05
CA CYS A 222 14.56 11.08 14.22
C CYS A 222 13.88 10.81 12.86
N VAL A 223 12.87 9.96 12.88
CA VAL A 223 12.14 9.54 11.67
C VAL A 223 10.82 10.29 11.60
N SER A 224 10.64 11.09 10.54
CA SER A 224 9.35 11.73 10.26
C SER A 224 8.38 10.74 9.59
N TYR A 225 7.09 11.07 9.57
CA TYR A 225 6.11 10.24 8.85
C TYR A 225 6.45 10.12 7.35
N SER A 226 6.95 11.18 6.73
CA SER A 226 7.34 11.16 5.31
C SER A 226 8.47 10.16 5.07
N ASP A 227 9.50 10.17 5.92
CA ASP A 227 10.63 9.26 5.81
C ASP A 227 10.17 7.81 6.03
N PHE A 228 9.35 7.60 7.06
CA PHE A 228 8.77 6.30 7.38
C PHE A 228 7.95 5.76 6.21
N LEU A 229 7.02 6.54 5.67
CA LEU A 229 6.17 6.11 4.57
C LEU A 229 7.00 5.80 3.32
N GLN A 230 7.96 6.67 2.99
CA GLN A 230 8.79 6.52 1.81
C GLN A 230 9.70 5.29 1.87
N GLN A 231 10.16 4.85 3.04
CA GLN A 231 11.01 3.65 3.10
C GLN A 231 10.20 2.37 3.33
N THR A 232 9.11 2.45 4.12
CA THR A 232 8.32 1.25 4.42
C THR A 232 7.47 0.79 3.22
N MET A 233 7.05 1.72 2.37
CA MET A 233 6.31 1.43 1.14
C MET A 233 7.25 1.24 -0.06
N ASP A 234 8.54 1.03 0.17
CA ASP A 234 9.48 0.82 -0.92
C ASP A 234 9.37 -0.59 -1.50
N VAL A 235 9.47 -0.64 -2.83
CA VAL A 235 9.48 -1.86 -3.61
C VAL A 235 10.80 -1.85 -4.35
N THR A 236 11.46 -3.02 -4.46
CA THR A 236 12.78 -3.10 -5.09
C THR A 236 12.73 -2.46 -6.47
N LYS A 237 13.58 -1.47 -6.75
CA LYS A 237 13.74 -0.96 -8.12
C LYS A 237 14.25 -2.11 -8.99
N PRO A 238 13.60 -2.46 -10.11
CA PRO A 238 14.11 -3.47 -11.05
C PRO A 238 15.41 -3.03 -11.73
N ALA A 239 16.19 -4.00 -12.22
CA ALA A 239 17.35 -3.71 -13.08
C ALA A 239 16.88 -3.03 -14.37
N GLU A 240 17.69 -2.07 -14.81
CA GLU A 240 17.60 -1.45 -16.14
C GLU A 240 17.96 -2.45 -17.26
#